data_AF-A0A202DBX6-F1
#
_entry.id   AF-A0A202DBX6-F1
#
_cell.length_a   1.000
_cell.length_b   1.000
_cell.length_c   1.000
_cell.angle_alpha   90.00
_cell.angle_beta   90.00
_cell.angle_gamma   90.00
#
_symmetry.space_group_name_H-M   'P 1'
#
loop_
_entity.id
_entity.type
_entity.pdbx_description
1 polymer ?
#
loop_
_entity_poly.entity_id
_entity_poly.type
_entity_poly.pdbx_seq_one_letter_code
_entity_poly.pdbx_strand_id
1 'polypeptide(L)'
;MKKYLGIIISIICVSVNLHADQYIVTNEGKATWAVGTTKKGDSIVYTEKSTGNEVTVPISDLDGVIPKVKRGKKYSEEYIQKQIAKLKKLRTKHRKKILRPLNQLLQEWEMLLKPSEEIETGIPRFESVFMGSPKDTADFKKAHMGLGMLKYKDMRGAYTQKIDDALKRVQDAYVVASMSRLASWSKNTKLELAQFHVAKKLHAEAVQYVDGATKTKATALFEQARVNTTKHLAQSAGVHFAKNKNVDGYLHGYDMLRKIKDEVAETEVDQEAAVKRMDDYRGKVARYLSAYTIDEKGFPIPKKEASLMSDFKQYGSAYVYTSDTFVEQAVFVPAKNPGAIRVNSMGTPIKFRIFFNHPQPAGRDYGVRVSINGTEYSKSQVFTFTDPIKVTNGNADLTFQCQFSWLPDDFVPGDPETGRKYVSVSLGYKPENAGWKPMSNVCRFTAN
;
A
#
# COMPACT_ATOMS: atom_id res chain seq x y z
N MET A 1 68.72 -18.51 -10.22
CA MET A 1 69.52 -17.45 -9.56
C MET A 1 69.37 -16.14 -10.34
N LYS A 2 68.54 -15.22 -9.80
CA LYS A 2 68.42 -13.76 -10.09
C LYS A 2 67.27 -13.28 -9.18
N LYS A 3 67.61 -12.84 -7.97
CA LYS A 3 67.67 -11.44 -7.49
C LYS A 3 66.29 -10.83 -7.17
N TYR A 4 66.07 -10.68 -5.85
CA TYR A 4 65.37 -9.62 -5.12
C TYR A 4 64.18 -8.89 -5.77
N LEU A 5 63.01 -8.96 -5.12
CA LEU A 5 62.37 -7.75 -4.58
C LEU A 5 61.41 -8.15 -3.46
N GLY A 6 61.82 -7.84 -2.22
CA GLY A 6 60.94 -7.92 -1.06
C GLY A 6 59.86 -6.85 -1.20
N ILE A 7 58.60 -7.28 -1.27
CA ILE A 7 57.46 -6.39 -1.07
C ILE A 7 57.37 -6.18 0.44
N ILE A 8 58.03 -5.10 0.89
CA ILE A 8 57.66 -4.43 2.13
C ILE A 8 56.20 -4.02 1.93
N ILE A 9 55.30 -4.70 2.63
CA ILE A 9 53.94 -4.22 2.87
C ILE A 9 54.10 -2.98 3.76
N SER A 10 54.39 -1.85 3.13
CA SER A 10 54.21 -0.55 3.74
C SER A 10 52.70 -0.40 3.89
N ILE A 11 52.23 -0.72 5.09
CA ILE A 11 50.99 -0.23 5.64
C ILE A 11 51.06 1.30 5.51
N ILE A 12 50.56 1.82 4.40
CA ILE A 12 50.15 3.21 4.36
C ILE A 12 48.90 3.22 5.23
N CYS A 13 49.12 3.43 6.54
CA CYS A 13 48.18 4.07 7.42
C CYS A 13 47.92 5.46 6.82
N VAL A 14 47.12 5.51 5.74
CA VAL A 14 46.31 6.69 5.48
C VAL A 14 45.34 6.67 6.64
N SER A 15 45.73 7.35 7.71
CA SER A 15 44.82 7.94 8.66
C SER A 15 43.91 8.85 7.84
N VAL A 16 42.89 8.23 7.22
CA VAL A 16 41.66 8.91 6.83
C VAL A 16 41.08 9.35 8.16
N ASN A 17 41.55 10.50 8.64
CA ASN A 17 40.79 11.31 9.56
C ASN A 17 39.50 11.59 8.80
N LEU A 18 38.50 10.73 8.99
CA LEU A 18 37.11 11.01 8.70
C LEU A 18 36.77 12.24 9.54
N HIS A 19 37.11 13.42 9.02
CA HIS A 19 36.70 14.69 9.59
C HIS A 19 35.17 14.67 9.50
N ALA A 20 34.53 14.59 10.67
CA ALA A 20 33.08 14.69 10.73
C ALA A 20 32.67 16.05 10.14
N ASP A 21 31.55 16.07 9.40
CA ASP A 21 30.97 17.32 8.88
C ASP A 21 31.00 18.41 9.94
N GLN A 22 31.38 19.63 9.56
CA GLN A 22 31.53 20.76 10.48
C GLN A 22 30.60 21.89 10.09
N TYR A 23 29.98 22.51 11.07
CA TYR A 23 29.15 23.68 10.92
C TYR A 23 30.00 24.92 11.22
N ILE A 24 30.29 25.69 10.17
CA ILE A 24 31.09 26.91 10.24
C ILE A 24 30.15 28.08 10.45
N VAL A 25 30.46 28.95 11.40
CA VAL A 25 29.67 30.13 11.77
C VAL A 25 30.58 31.35 11.78
N THR A 26 30.23 32.36 11.00
CA THR A 26 30.95 33.64 10.92
C THR A 26 30.44 34.64 11.96
N ASN A 27 31.21 35.70 12.23
CA ASN A 27 30.81 36.80 13.09
C ASN A 27 29.57 37.56 12.58
N GLU A 28 29.30 37.51 11.28
CA GLU A 28 28.09 38.07 10.66
C GLU A 28 26.85 37.20 10.84
N GLY A 29 26.99 35.99 11.39
CA GLY A 29 25.90 35.03 11.56
C GLY A 29 25.54 34.27 10.28
N LYS A 30 26.40 34.29 9.25
CA LYS A 30 26.34 33.33 8.13
C LYS A 30 26.88 31.99 8.60
N ALA A 31 26.28 30.90 8.16
CA ALA A 31 26.73 29.57 8.51
C ALA A 31 26.60 28.56 7.37
N THR A 32 27.57 27.66 7.28
CA THR A 32 27.67 26.69 6.19
C THR A 32 28.15 25.34 6.72
N TRP A 33 27.64 24.26 6.12
CA TRP A 33 28.15 22.91 6.36
C TRP A 33 29.39 22.64 5.52
N ALA A 34 30.43 22.12 6.13
CA ALA A 34 31.68 21.74 5.49
C ALA A 34 32.01 20.26 5.72
N VAL A 35 32.68 19.63 4.75
CA VAL A 35 33.12 18.22 4.82
C VAL A 35 34.36 18.05 5.72
N GLY A 36 34.92 19.16 6.21
CA GLY A 36 36.06 19.22 7.12
C GLY A 36 36.62 20.63 7.18
N THR A 37 37.52 20.89 8.12
CA THR A 37 38.27 22.15 8.18
C THR A 37 39.74 21.89 8.44
N THR A 38 40.60 22.72 7.88
CA THR A 38 42.04 22.74 8.15
C THR A 38 42.47 24.14 8.50
N LYS A 39 43.22 24.30 9.59
CA LYS A 39 43.83 25.58 9.94
C LYS A 39 45.11 25.78 9.10
N LYS A 40 45.22 26.91 8.38
CA LYS A 40 46.42 27.35 7.66
C LYS A 40 46.77 28.77 8.10
N GLY A 41 47.81 28.91 8.93
CA GLY A 41 48.18 30.21 9.52
C GLY A 41 47.02 30.83 10.32
N ASP A 42 46.66 32.06 9.97
CA ASP A 42 45.55 32.82 10.57
C ASP A 42 44.21 32.63 9.85
N SER A 43 44.08 31.60 9.03
CA SER A 43 42.85 31.27 8.31
C SER A 43 42.41 29.81 8.51
N ILE A 44 41.12 29.56 8.30
CA ILE A 44 40.56 28.22 8.15
C ILE A 44 40.20 28.01 6.69
N VAL A 45 40.62 26.87 6.15
CA VAL A 45 40.24 26.37 4.84
C VAL A 45 39.24 25.24 5.01
N TYR A 46 38.13 25.29 4.29
CA TYR A 46 37.08 24.27 4.35
C TYR A 46 36.42 24.06 2.99
N THR A 47 35.88 22.86 2.77
CA THR A 47 35.12 22.53 1.56
C THR A 47 33.63 22.54 1.87
N GLU A 48 32.88 23.43 1.22
CA GLU A 48 31.43 23.51 1.38
C GLU A 48 30.74 22.24 0.92
N LYS A 49 29.82 21.72 1.74
CA LYS A 49 29.11 20.47 1.45
C LYS A 49 28.10 20.60 0.31
N SER A 50 27.50 21.78 0.14
CA SER A 50 26.47 22.03 -0.88
C SER A 50 27.05 22.24 -2.27
N THR A 51 28.22 22.86 -2.37
CA THR A 51 28.81 23.30 -3.64
C THR A 51 30.08 22.54 -4.00
N GLY A 52 30.74 21.91 -3.03
CA GLY A 52 32.05 21.27 -3.20
C GLY A 52 33.21 22.26 -3.30
N ASN A 53 32.95 23.57 -3.16
CA ASN A 53 33.97 24.60 -3.31
C ASN A 53 34.85 24.71 -2.07
N GLU A 54 36.15 24.89 -2.28
CA GLU A 54 37.09 25.25 -1.22
C GLU A 54 36.98 26.75 -0.91
N VAL A 55 36.82 27.08 0.37
CA VAL A 55 36.69 28.45 0.87
C VAL A 55 37.72 28.67 1.97
N THR A 56 38.40 29.82 1.90
CA THR A 56 39.35 30.26 2.92
C THR A 56 38.76 31.45 3.66
N VAL A 57 38.69 31.37 4.99
CA VAL A 57 38.15 32.43 5.85
C VAL A 57 39.14 32.76 6.97
N PRO A 58 39.46 34.05 7.19
CA PRO A 58 40.28 34.48 8.33
C PRO A 58 39.68 34.02 9.66
N ILE A 59 40.53 33.61 10.62
CA ILE A 59 40.07 33.19 11.95
C ILE A 59 39.38 34.36 12.68
N SER A 60 39.80 35.60 12.42
CA SER A 60 39.16 36.82 12.94
C SER A 60 37.69 36.93 12.57
N ASP A 61 37.27 36.32 11.46
CA ASP A 61 35.93 36.46 10.89
C ASP A 61 35.01 35.31 11.33
N LEU A 62 35.57 34.30 12.00
CA LEU A 62 34.86 33.13 12.50
C LEU A 62 34.41 33.35 13.94
N ASP A 63 33.13 33.08 14.18
CA ASP A 63 32.59 33.03 15.54
C ASP A 63 32.59 31.60 16.10
N GLY A 64 32.53 30.59 15.22
CA GLY A 64 32.61 29.21 15.64
C GLY A 64 32.73 28.18 14.52
N VAL A 65 33.32 27.05 14.89
CA VAL A 65 33.38 25.81 14.11
C VAL A 65 32.88 24.71 15.03
N ILE A 66 31.80 24.04 14.65
CA ILE A 66 31.15 23.02 15.49
C ILE A 66 31.08 21.71 14.70
N PRO A 67 31.71 20.62 15.17
CA PRO A 67 31.56 19.34 14.52
C PRO A 67 30.14 18.79 14.71
N LYS A 68 29.62 18.12 13.69
CA LYS A 68 28.44 17.28 13.81
C LYS A 68 28.75 16.08 14.71
N VAL A 69 27.78 15.66 15.51
CA VAL A 69 27.94 14.44 16.30
C VAL A 69 28.05 13.24 15.35
N LYS A 70 29.21 12.59 15.36
CA LYS A 70 29.37 11.25 14.80
C LYS A 70 28.81 10.23 15.79
N ARG A 71 27.74 9.53 15.40
CA ARG A 71 27.12 8.44 16.16
C ARG A 71 28.14 7.32 16.40
N GLY A 72 28.10 6.71 17.59
CA GLY A 72 29.03 5.64 17.98
C GLY A 72 30.45 6.09 18.30
N LYS A 73 30.78 7.38 18.14
CA LYS A 73 32.05 7.92 18.60
C LYS A 73 31.95 8.27 20.08
N LYS A 74 32.92 7.80 20.88
CA LYS A 74 33.09 8.25 22.26
C LYS A 74 33.71 9.65 22.27
N TYR A 75 33.08 10.56 22.98
CA TYR A 75 33.60 11.90 23.27
C TYR A 75 33.83 11.99 24.77
N SER A 76 34.88 12.69 25.20
CA SER A 76 35.05 13.00 26.62
C SER A 76 33.95 13.96 27.07
N GLU A 77 33.56 13.87 28.34
CA GLU A 77 32.53 14.75 28.90
C GLU A 77 32.92 16.22 28.81
N GLU A 78 34.18 16.55 29.09
CA GLU A 78 34.74 17.89 28.89
C GLU A 78 34.56 18.39 27.46
N TYR A 79 34.76 17.52 26.46
CA TYR A 79 34.60 17.89 25.06
C TYR A 79 33.13 18.14 24.71
N ILE A 80 32.22 17.30 25.20
CA ILE A 80 30.77 17.47 25.01
C ILE A 80 30.31 18.80 25.62
N GLN A 81 30.68 19.06 26.88
CA GLN A 81 30.33 20.28 27.59
C GLN A 81 30.90 21.53 26.88
N LYS A 82 32.15 21.45 26.36
CA LYS A 82 32.76 22.51 25.56
C LYS A 82 31.96 22.82 24.29
N GLN A 83 31.50 21.80 23.55
CA GLN A 83 30.67 22.03 22.35
C GLN A 83 29.30 22.60 22.70
N ILE A 84 28.66 22.11 23.77
CA ILE A 84 27.37 22.62 24.25
C ILE A 84 27.49 24.09 24.66
N ALA A 85 28.53 24.46 25.42
CA ALA A 85 28.78 25.84 25.82
C ALA A 85 28.99 26.76 24.60
N LYS A 86 29.77 26.29 23.61
CA LYS A 86 29.99 27.01 22.35
C LYS A 86 28.68 27.20 21.57
N LEU A 87 27.87 26.15 21.44
CA LEU A 87 26.56 26.20 20.80
C LEU A 87 25.60 27.16 21.51
N LYS A 88 25.56 27.15 22.85
CA LYS A 88 24.75 28.08 23.65
C LYS A 88 25.19 29.54 23.43
N LYS A 89 26.49 29.82 23.38
CA LYS A 89 27.03 31.17 23.09
C LYS A 89 26.63 31.65 21.69
N LEU A 90 26.81 30.81 20.68
CA LEU A 90 26.43 31.11 19.28
C LEU A 90 24.92 31.31 19.13
N ARG A 91 24.12 30.51 19.84
CA ARG A 91 22.66 30.64 19.87
C ARG A 91 22.22 31.99 20.40
N THR A 92 22.87 32.47 21.47
CA THR A 92 22.57 33.78 22.06
C THR A 92 22.98 34.92 21.12
N LYS A 93 24.18 34.86 20.53
CA LYS A 93 24.71 35.91 19.65
C LYS A 93 23.98 35.98 18.30
N HIS A 94 23.58 34.85 17.72
CA HIS A 94 23.00 34.76 16.37
C HIS A 94 21.52 34.35 16.33
N ARG A 95 20.76 34.67 17.39
CA ARG A 95 19.36 34.24 17.57
C ARG A 95 18.43 34.51 16.39
N LYS A 96 18.68 35.56 15.59
CA LYS A 96 17.80 35.94 14.47
C LYS A 96 18.15 35.29 13.13
N LYS A 97 19.38 34.77 12.96
CA LYS A 97 19.90 34.34 11.64
C LYS A 97 19.98 32.83 11.47
N ILE A 98 20.46 32.11 12.49
CA ILE A 98 20.81 30.67 12.37
C ILE A 98 20.33 29.82 13.55
N LEU A 99 19.26 30.26 14.23
CA LEU A 99 18.75 29.62 15.45
C LEU A 99 18.32 28.16 15.24
N ARG A 100 17.60 27.86 14.16
CA ARG A 100 17.05 26.51 13.92
C ARG A 100 18.16 25.45 13.75
N PRO A 101 19.17 25.63 12.87
CA PRO A 101 20.30 24.69 12.78
C PRO A 101 21.10 24.56 14.10
N LEU A 102 21.33 25.66 14.81
CA LEU A 102 22.04 25.63 16.09
C LEU A 102 21.27 24.87 17.17
N ASN A 103 19.95 24.97 17.21
CA ASN A 103 19.10 24.21 18.12
C ASN A 103 19.17 22.70 17.84
N GLN A 104 19.18 22.29 16.56
CA GLN A 104 19.32 20.89 16.19
C GLN A 104 20.67 20.32 16.63
N LEU A 105 21.76 21.04 16.34
CA LEU A 105 23.11 20.67 16.80
C LEU A 105 23.19 20.59 18.33
N LEU A 106 22.61 21.57 19.03
CA LEU A 106 22.57 21.58 20.49
C LEU A 106 21.86 20.34 21.03
N GLN A 107 20.70 19.98 20.47
CA GLN A 107 19.99 18.76 20.87
C GLN A 107 20.81 17.49 20.64
N GLU A 108 21.50 17.36 19.50
CA GLU A 108 22.38 16.22 19.23
C GLU A 108 23.51 16.08 20.27
N TRP A 109 24.17 17.19 20.61
CA TRP A 109 25.23 17.22 21.60
C TRP A 109 24.71 17.00 23.03
N GLU A 110 23.56 17.57 23.39
CA GLU A 110 22.92 17.35 24.70
C GLU A 110 22.44 15.91 24.88
N MET A 111 21.99 15.23 23.82
CA MET A 111 21.66 13.80 23.88
C MET A 111 22.85 12.92 24.27
N LEU A 112 24.08 13.35 23.97
CA LEU A 112 25.27 12.64 24.45
C LEU A 112 25.42 12.72 25.97
N LEU A 113 24.72 13.59 26.70
CA LEU A 113 24.77 13.65 28.18
C LEU A 113 23.64 12.87 28.86
N LYS A 114 22.60 12.45 28.11
CA LYS A 114 21.45 11.78 28.70
C LYS A 114 21.79 10.33 29.08
N PRO A 115 21.37 9.85 30.27
CA PRO A 115 21.55 8.47 30.68
C PRO A 115 20.90 7.50 29.68
N SER A 116 21.55 6.36 29.46
CA SER A 116 21.08 5.32 28.54
C SER A 116 20.14 4.31 29.20
N GLU A 117 19.59 4.61 30.38
CA GLU A 117 18.77 3.68 31.17
C GLU A 117 17.48 3.24 30.43
N GLU A 118 16.87 4.12 29.64
CA GLU A 118 15.75 3.78 28.74
C GLU A 118 16.16 2.75 27.67
N ILE A 119 17.42 2.82 27.20
CA ILE A 119 17.95 1.90 26.19
C ILE A 119 18.26 0.55 26.83
N GLU A 120 18.91 0.56 28.00
CA GLU A 120 19.30 -0.65 28.72
C GLU A 120 18.10 -1.50 29.16
N THR A 121 17.03 -0.85 29.63
CA THR A 121 15.77 -1.52 29.97
C THR A 121 14.90 -1.83 28.74
N GLY A 122 15.00 -1.00 27.69
CA GLY A 122 14.23 -1.14 26.47
C GLY A 122 14.60 -2.38 25.64
N ILE A 123 15.90 -2.72 25.56
CA ILE A 123 16.39 -3.90 24.80
C ILE A 123 15.72 -5.20 25.29
N PRO A 124 15.85 -5.61 26.57
CA PRO A 124 15.23 -6.83 27.06
C PRO A 124 13.71 -6.75 27.06
N ARG A 125 13.12 -5.55 27.17
CA ARG A 125 11.66 -5.37 27.06
C ARG A 125 11.14 -5.73 25.68
N PHE A 126 11.72 -5.17 24.61
CA PHE A 126 11.26 -5.47 23.25
C PHE A 126 11.50 -6.94 22.89
N GLU A 127 12.64 -7.49 23.32
CA GLU A 127 12.95 -8.91 23.10
C GLU A 127 11.99 -9.83 23.85
N SER A 128 11.78 -9.64 25.15
CA SER A 128 10.89 -10.50 25.96
C SER A 128 9.43 -10.45 25.50
N VAL A 129 8.92 -9.26 25.14
CA VAL A 129 7.57 -9.11 24.60
C VAL A 129 7.43 -9.89 23.29
N PHE A 130 8.41 -9.83 22.39
CA PHE A 130 8.39 -10.61 21.16
C PHE A 130 8.50 -12.12 21.42
N MET A 131 9.41 -12.53 22.30
CA MET A 131 9.61 -13.95 22.61
C MET A 131 8.39 -14.59 23.28
N GLY A 132 7.63 -13.83 24.08
CA GLY A 132 6.36 -14.25 24.67
C GLY A 132 5.15 -14.16 23.75
N SER A 133 5.29 -13.54 22.56
CA SER A 133 4.21 -13.38 21.59
C SER A 133 4.02 -14.62 20.70
N PRO A 134 2.93 -14.67 19.91
CA PRO A 134 2.78 -15.61 18.82
C PRO A 134 3.89 -15.52 17.77
N LYS A 135 4.68 -14.43 17.68
CA LYS A 135 5.71 -14.20 16.64
C LYS A 135 5.07 -14.10 15.26
N ASP A 136 4.00 -13.32 15.14
CA ASP A 136 3.46 -12.95 13.83
C ASP A 136 4.25 -11.76 13.22
N THR A 137 3.90 -11.38 11.99
CA THR A 137 4.57 -10.27 11.29
C THR A 137 4.38 -8.94 12.02
N ALA A 138 3.26 -8.73 12.73
CA ALA A 138 3.01 -7.47 13.43
C ALA A 138 3.89 -7.36 14.69
N ASP A 139 3.99 -8.44 15.47
CA ASP A 139 4.87 -8.53 16.63
C ASP A 139 6.35 -8.33 16.23
N PHE A 140 6.77 -8.99 15.14
CA PHE A 140 8.12 -8.84 14.60
C PHE A 140 8.42 -7.40 14.21
N LYS A 141 7.55 -6.75 13.43
CA LYS A 141 7.73 -5.34 13.02
C LYS A 141 7.78 -4.42 14.22
N LYS A 142 6.92 -4.62 15.22
CA LYS A 142 6.92 -3.83 16.45
C LYS A 142 8.24 -3.96 17.21
N ALA A 143 8.76 -5.17 17.37
CA ALA A 143 10.02 -5.42 18.06
C ALA A 143 11.22 -4.87 17.27
N HIS A 144 11.28 -5.14 15.95
CA HIS A 144 12.35 -4.69 15.07
C HIS A 144 12.40 -3.16 14.98
N MET A 145 11.25 -2.48 14.85
CA MET A 145 11.18 -1.01 14.90
C MET A 145 11.56 -0.47 16.28
N GLY A 146 11.07 -1.09 17.36
CA GLY A 146 11.40 -0.69 18.73
C GLY A 146 12.90 -0.72 19.00
N LEU A 147 13.56 -1.82 18.66
CA LEU A 147 15.02 -1.99 18.75
C LEU A 147 15.77 -1.03 17.81
N GLY A 148 15.28 -0.82 16.58
CA GLY A 148 15.83 0.17 15.66
C GLY A 148 15.77 1.60 16.20
N MET A 149 14.68 1.96 16.88
CA MET A 149 14.55 3.25 17.55
C MET A 149 15.50 3.38 18.75
N LEU A 150 15.74 2.31 19.49
CA LEU A 150 16.78 2.30 20.54
C LEU A 150 18.18 2.50 19.94
N LYS A 151 18.48 1.87 18.80
CA LYS A 151 19.74 2.08 18.07
C LYS A 151 19.89 3.54 17.64
N TYR A 152 18.78 4.16 17.20
CA TYR A 152 18.76 5.59 16.89
C TYR A 152 18.93 6.49 18.13
N LYS A 153 18.47 6.07 19.31
CA LYS A 153 18.68 6.81 20.56
C LYS A 153 20.10 6.65 21.13
N ASP A 154 20.80 5.56 20.80
CA ASP A 154 22.17 5.27 21.24
C ASP A 154 23.22 6.15 20.50
N MET A 155 23.24 7.45 20.81
CA MET A 155 24.17 8.40 20.18
C MET A 155 25.65 8.08 20.46
N ARG A 156 25.95 7.50 21.62
CA ARG A 156 27.31 7.10 22.03
C ARG A 156 27.75 5.75 21.43
N GLY A 157 26.82 4.95 20.92
CA GLY A 157 27.07 3.59 20.43
C GLY A 157 27.40 2.60 21.54
N ALA A 158 27.06 2.90 22.79
CA ALA A 158 27.43 2.07 23.95
C ALA A 158 26.69 0.73 23.98
N TYR A 159 25.50 0.66 23.36
CA TYR A 159 24.62 -0.50 23.34
C TYR A 159 24.44 -1.09 21.94
N THR A 160 25.13 -0.54 20.93
CA THR A 160 24.97 -0.95 19.52
C THR A 160 25.10 -2.47 19.34
N GLN A 161 26.12 -3.09 19.93
CA GLN A 161 26.29 -4.55 19.86
C GLN A 161 25.13 -5.29 20.52
N LYS A 162 24.71 -4.88 21.74
CA LYS A 162 23.59 -5.50 22.45
C LYS A 162 22.27 -5.40 21.67
N ILE A 163 22.05 -4.26 21.01
CA ILE A 163 20.86 -4.03 20.18
C ILE A 163 20.91 -4.89 18.91
N ASP A 164 22.08 -4.97 18.26
CA ASP A 164 22.27 -5.79 17.06
C ASP A 164 22.13 -7.29 17.35
N ASP A 165 22.63 -7.74 18.50
CA ASP A 165 22.43 -9.11 18.97
C ASP A 165 20.96 -9.40 19.27
N ALA A 166 20.23 -8.45 19.88
CA ALA A 166 18.80 -8.59 20.14
C ALA A 166 17.97 -8.59 18.85
N LEU A 167 18.29 -7.71 17.89
CA LEU A 167 17.68 -7.69 16.55
C LEU A 167 17.87 -9.04 15.86
N LYS A 168 19.10 -9.59 15.91
CA LYS A 168 19.41 -10.89 15.34
C LYS A 168 18.62 -12.03 16.01
N ARG A 169 18.53 -12.06 17.34
CA ARG A 169 17.73 -13.08 18.04
C ARG A 169 16.24 -13.00 17.71
N VAL A 170 15.69 -11.79 17.62
CA VAL A 170 14.29 -11.55 17.19
C VAL A 170 14.07 -12.03 15.76
N GLN A 171 15.00 -11.71 14.85
CA GLN A 171 14.98 -12.16 13.45
C GLN A 171 15.05 -13.70 13.35
N ASP A 172 16.01 -14.33 14.02
CA ASP A 172 16.19 -15.79 13.98
C ASP A 172 14.94 -16.51 14.53
N ALA A 173 14.38 -16.04 15.65
CA ALA A 173 13.15 -16.58 16.21
C ALA A 173 11.94 -16.39 15.28
N TYR A 174 11.84 -15.24 14.61
CA TYR A 174 10.79 -14.99 13.61
C TYR A 174 10.90 -15.92 12.41
N VAL A 175 12.12 -16.10 11.88
CA VAL A 175 12.39 -17.00 10.75
C VAL A 175 12.04 -18.43 11.12
N VAL A 176 12.48 -18.93 12.28
CA VAL A 176 12.16 -20.28 12.76
C VAL A 176 10.66 -20.50 12.89
N ALA A 177 9.94 -19.55 13.51
CA ALA A 177 8.48 -19.62 13.64
C ALA A 177 7.78 -19.60 12.28
N SER A 178 8.23 -18.74 11.36
CA SER A 178 7.68 -18.62 10.00
C SER A 178 7.89 -19.89 9.20
N MET A 179 9.09 -20.48 9.24
CA MET A 179 9.41 -21.74 8.58
C MET A 179 8.56 -22.90 9.10
N SER A 180 8.33 -22.96 10.41
CA SER A 180 7.46 -23.98 11.01
C SER A 180 6.01 -23.85 10.52
N ARG A 181 5.46 -22.63 10.46
CA ARG A 181 4.11 -22.38 9.92
C ARG A 181 4.00 -22.71 8.44
N LEU A 182 4.95 -22.27 7.62
CA LEU A 182 5.00 -22.59 6.20
C LEU A 182 5.06 -24.11 5.99
N ALA A 183 5.82 -24.85 6.81
CA ALA A 183 5.89 -26.31 6.75
C ALA A 183 4.59 -27.01 7.21
N SER A 184 3.84 -26.40 8.11
CA SER A 184 2.51 -26.89 8.49
C SER A 184 1.51 -26.69 7.33
N TRP A 185 1.48 -25.49 6.75
CA TRP A 185 0.55 -25.17 5.65
C TRP A 185 0.89 -25.88 4.33
N SER A 186 2.16 -26.13 4.05
CA SER A 186 2.56 -26.92 2.89
C SER A 186 2.03 -28.36 2.94
N LYS A 187 1.71 -28.88 4.13
CA LYS A 187 1.10 -30.20 4.34
C LYS A 187 -0.43 -30.16 4.43
N ASN A 188 -1.01 -28.98 4.62
CA ASN A 188 -2.46 -28.83 4.70
C ASN A 188 -3.08 -28.81 3.29
N THR A 189 -3.78 -29.88 2.93
CA THR A 189 -4.46 -30.01 1.62
C THR A 189 -5.75 -29.21 1.52
N LYS A 190 -6.27 -28.70 2.64
CA LYS A 190 -7.50 -27.87 2.73
C LYS A 190 -7.15 -26.48 3.26
N LEU A 191 -6.11 -25.87 2.70
CA LEU A 191 -5.65 -24.57 3.13
C LEU A 191 -6.60 -23.47 2.64
N GLU A 192 -7.26 -22.79 3.57
CA GLU A 192 -8.21 -21.72 3.28
C GLU A 192 -7.52 -20.45 2.76
N LEU A 193 -8.23 -19.65 1.96
CA LEU A 193 -7.69 -18.45 1.33
C LEU A 193 -7.13 -17.43 2.35
N ALA A 194 -7.81 -17.26 3.50
CA ALA A 194 -7.33 -16.40 4.58
C ALA A 194 -5.97 -16.86 5.13
N GLN A 195 -5.76 -18.17 5.26
CA GLN A 195 -4.49 -18.73 5.72
C GLN A 195 -3.39 -18.58 4.67
N PHE A 196 -3.74 -18.75 3.39
CA PHE A 196 -2.83 -18.49 2.27
C PHE A 196 -2.33 -17.03 2.26
N HIS A 197 -3.20 -16.04 2.50
CA HIS A 197 -2.78 -14.64 2.59
C HIS A 197 -1.79 -14.38 3.73
N VAL A 198 -1.96 -15.06 4.86
CA VAL A 198 -1.00 -14.99 5.97
C VAL A 198 0.31 -15.67 5.57
N ALA A 199 0.26 -16.82 4.89
CA ALA A 199 1.44 -17.50 4.35
C ALA A 199 2.23 -16.62 3.38
N LYS A 200 1.55 -15.92 2.47
CA LYS A 200 2.16 -14.98 1.51
C LYS A 200 2.89 -13.84 2.21
N LYS A 201 2.26 -13.22 3.22
CA LYS A 201 2.88 -12.15 4.01
C LYS A 201 4.09 -12.65 4.82
N LEU A 202 3.97 -13.82 5.45
CA LEU A 202 5.05 -14.44 6.22
C LEU A 202 6.24 -14.80 5.34
N HIS A 203 6.00 -15.41 4.18
CA HIS A 203 7.04 -15.74 3.21
C HIS A 203 7.76 -14.47 2.72
N ALA A 204 7.02 -13.46 2.25
CA ALA A 204 7.58 -12.21 1.73
C ALA A 204 8.47 -11.47 2.73
N GLU A 205 8.15 -11.54 4.03
CA GLU A 205 8.96 -10.94 5.09
C GLU A 205 10.16 -11.85 5.45
N ALA A 206 9.94 -13.14 5.69
CA ALA A 206 10.98 -14.06 6.17
C ALA A 206 12.13 -14.24 5.16
N VAL A 207 11.85 -14.26 3.85
CA VAL A 207 12.89 -14.42 2.82
C VAL A 207 13.84 -13.23 2.68
N GLN A 208 13.53 -12.09 3.30
CA GLN A 208 14.45 -10.94 3.36
C GLN A 208 15.60 -11.17 4.33
N TYR A 209 15.44 -12.13 5.25
CA TYR A 209 16.34 -12.36 6.39
C TYR A 209 17.13 -13.66 6.28
N VAL A 210 16.96 -14.41 5.20
CA VAL A 210 17.63 -15.69 4.95
C VAL A 210 18.16 -15.74 3.52
N ASP A 211 19.22 -16.51 3.31
CA ASP A 211 19.86 -16.73 2.03
C ASP A 211 20.02 -18.23 1.72
N GLY A 212 20.58 -18.51 0.55
CA GLY A 212 20.95 -19.84 0.10
C GLY A 212 19.85 -20.89 0.29
N ALA A 213 20.22 -22.00 0.94
CA ALA A 213 19.35 -23.17 1.12
C ALA A 213 18.07 -22.86 1.92
N THR A 214 18.15 -22.00 2.94
CA THR A 214 16.99 -21.67 3.78
C THR A 214 15.95 -20.87 3.00
N LYS A 215 16.39 -19.91 2.18
CA LYS A 215 15.50 -19.15 1.29
C LYS A 215 14.82 -20.05 0.25
N THR A 216 15.59 -20.96 -0.37
CA THR A 216 15.04 -21.95 -1.31
C THR A 216 13.99 -22.83 -0.65
N LYS A 217 14.27 -23.31 0.58
CA LYS A 217 13.32 -24.13 1.35
C LYS A 217 12.05 -23.36 1.69
N ALA A 218 12.17 -22.11 2.17
CA ALA A 218 11.01 -21.27 2.48
C ALA A 218 10.10 -21.09 1.26
N THR A 219 10.71 -20.83 0.10
CA THR A 219 10.00 -20.65 -1.17
C THR A 219 9.31 -21.94 -1.62
N ALA A 220 9.99 -23.10 -1.53
CA ALA A 220 9.36 -24.38 -1.86
C ALA A 220 8.16 -24.72 -0.97
N LEU A 221 8.23 -24.40 0.34
CA LEU A 221 7.11 -24.62 1.26
C LEU A 221 5.92 -23.70 0.94
N PHE A 222 6.19 -22.43 0.62
CA PHE A 222 5.17 -21.49 0.18
C PHE A 222 4.51 -21.93 -1.14
N GLU A 223 5.29 -22.34 -2.14
CA GLU A 223 4.76 -22.85 -3.40
C GLU A 223 3.85 -24.06 -3.21
N GLN A 224 4.25 -24.98 -2.32
CA GLN A 224 3.38 -26.12 -2.02
C GLN A 224 2.08 -25.70 -1.33
N ALA A 225 2.12 -24.69 -0.45
CA ALA A 225 0.91 -24.11 0.15
C ALA A 225 0.00 -23.46 -0.93
N ARG A 226 0.59 -22.74 -1.89
CA ARG A 226 -0.11 -22.15 -3.05
C ARG A 226 -0.81 -23.23 -3.89
N VAL A 227 -0.11 -24.32 -4.18
CA VAL A 227 -0.66 -25.48 -4.91
C VAL A 227 -1.83 -26.11 -4.13
N ASN A 228 -1.69 -26.28 -2.82
CA ASN A 228 -2.75 -26.85 -1.98
C ASN A 228 -4.00 -25.94 -1.96
N THR A 229 -3.84 -24.64 -1.77
CA THR A 229 -4.95 -23.67 -1.83
C THR A 229 -5.64 -23.69 -3.19
N THR A 230 -4.87 -23.71 -4.28
CA THR A 230 -5.41 -23.80 -5.64
C THR A 230 -6.28 -25.06 -5.83
N LYS A 231 -5.76 -26.22 -5.42
CA LYS A 231 -6.50 -27.50 -5.50
C LYS A 231 -7.76 -27.49 -4.64
N HIS A 232 -7.65 -27.03 -3.39
CA HIS A 232 -8.77 -26.97 -2.44
C HIS A 232 -9.90 -26.06 -2.95
N LEU A 233 -9.57 -24.85 -3.41
CA LEU A 233 -10.56 -23.91 -3.94
C LEU A 233 -11.23 -24.46 -5.20
N ALA A 234 -10.46 -25.06 -6.12
CA ALA A 234 -11.01 -25.65 -7.33
C ALA A 234 -11.95 -26.83 -7.03
N GLN A 235 -11.58 -27.70 -6.09
CA GLN A 235 -12.43 -28.79 -5.65
C GLN A 235 -13.70 -28.27 -4.95
N SER A 236 -13.54 -27.28 -4.06
CA SER A 236 -14.64 -26.68 -3.31
C SER A 236 -15.64 -25.99 -4.22
N ALA A 237 -15.21 -25.34 -5.32
CA ALA A 237 -16.09 -24.76 -6.32
C ALA A 237 -17.02 -25.82 -6.96
N GLY A 238 -16.47 -26.99 -7.28
CA GLY A 238 -17.25 -28.12 -7.81
C GLY A 238 -18.24 -28.70 -6.79
N VAL A 239 -17.80 -28.87 -5.54
CA VAL A 239 -18.64 -29.38 -4.44
C VAL A 239 -19.78 -28.42 -4.12
N HIS A 240 -19.52 -27.12 -4.07
CA HIS A 240 -20.55 -26.10 -3.81
C HIS A 240 -21.70 -26.17 -4.82
N PHE A 241 -21.37 -26.26 -6.11
CA PHE A 241 -22.38 -26.36 -7.15
C PHE A 241 -23.11 -27.72 -7.13
N ALA A 242 -22.39 -28.81 -6.87
CA ALA A 242 -23.01 -30.13 -6.77
C ALA A 242 -24.08 -30.18 -5.66
N LYS A 243 -23.85 -29.49 -4.54
CA LYS A 243 -24.79 -29.34 -3.42
C LYS A 243 -25.96 -28.42 -3.77
N ASN A 244 -25.68 -27.29 -4.41
CA ASN A 244 -26.65 -26.25 -4.76
C ASN A 244 -26.64 -25.99 -6.27
N LYS A 245 -27.42 -26.77 -7.03
CA LYS A 245 -27.51 -26.68 -8.50
C LYS A 245 -28.37 -25.49 -8.97
N ASN A 246 -28.05 -24.30 -8.49
CA ASN A 246 -28.72 -23.04 -8.80
C ASN A 246 -27.69 -21.95 -9.10
N VAL A 247 -28.17 -20.74 -9.41
CA VAL A 247 -27.29 -19.61 -9.74
C VAL A 247 -26.39 -19.23 -8.57
N ASP A 248 -26.90 -19.24 -7.34
CA ASP A 248 -26.09 -18.87 -6.17
C ASP A 248 -24.93 -19.86 -5.96
N GLY A 249 -25.18 -21.17 -6.11
CA GLY A 249 -24.13 -22.19 -6.07
C GLY A 249 -23.08 -22.03 -7.17
N TYR A 250 -23.51 -21.61 -8.37
CA TYR A 250 -22.61 -21.24 -9.45
C TYR A 250 -21.76 -20.02 -9.09
N LEU A 251 -22.37 -18.94 -8.62
CA LEU A 251 -21.67 -17.71 -8.28
C LEU A 251 -20.63 -17.92 -7.18
N HIS A 252 -20.97 -18.73 -6.17
CA HIS A 252 -20.02 -19.10 -5.11
C HIS A 252 -18.82 -19.88 -5.64
N GLY A 253 -19.04 -20.88 -6.49
CA GLY A 253 -17.93 -21.64 -7.07
C GLY A 253 -17.09 -20.82 -8.06
N TYR A 254 -17.74 -19.99 -8.87
CA TYR A 254 -17.05 -19.07 -9.79
C TYR A 254 -16.19 -18.05 -9.05
N ASP A 255 -16.67 -17.51 -7.93
CA ASP A 255 -15.89 -16.61 -7.07
C ASP A 255 -14.66 -17.30 -6.45
N MET A 256 -14.77 -18.57 -6.05
CA MET A 256 -13.61 -19.35 -5.58
C MET A 256 -12.55 -19.51 -6.66
N LEU A 257 -12.95 -19.79 -7.90
CA LEU A 257 -12.03 -19.91 -9.03
C LEU A 257 -11.41 -18.56 -9.43
N ARG A 258 -12.20 -17.48 -9.37
CA ARG A 258 -11.70 -16.13 -9.57
C ARG A 258 -10.65 -15.75 -8.52
N LYS A 259 -10.86 -16.12 -7.25
CA LYS A 259 -9.87 -15.92 -6.17
C LYS A 259 -8.55 -16.65 -6.46
N ILE A 260 -8.58 -17.81 -7.11
CA ILE A 260 -7.35 -18.47 -7.56
C ILE A 260 -6.60 -17.53 -8.53
N LYS A 261 -7.30 -17.01 -9.55
CA LYS A 261 -6.73 -16.12 -10.56
C LYS A 261 -6.19 -14.81 -9.97
N ASP A 262 -7.00 -14.13 -9.15
CA ASP A 262 -6.72 -12.75 -8.76
C ASP A 262 -5.86 -12.66 -7.48
N GLU A 263 -5.87 -13.70 -6.62
CA GLU A 263 -5.22 -13.65 -5.30
C GLU A 263 -4.11 -14.70 -5.10
N VAL A 264 -4.22 -15.86 -5.74
CA VAL A 264 -3.31 -17.02 -5.53
C VAL A 264 -2.29 -17.19 -6.65
N ALA A 265 -2.68 -16.93 -7.90
CA ALA A 265 -1.80 -17.03 -9.06
C ALA A 265 -0.69 -15.97 -8.98
N GLU A 266 0.54 -16.38 -9.26
CA GLU A 266 1.72 -15.51 -9.21
C GLU A 266 2.22 -15.15 -10.61
N THR A 267 2.00 -16.04 -11.58
CA THR A 267 2.47 -15.89 -12.97
C THR A 267 1.30 -15.78 -13.95
N GLU A 268 1.54 -15.23 -15.13
CA GLU A 268 0.56 -15.20 -16.23
C GLU A 268 0.07 -16.61 -16.59
N VAL A 269 0.99 -17.60 -16.60
CA VAL A 269 0.65 -19.01 -16.84
C VAL A 269 -0.33 -19.56 -15.79
N ASP A 270 -0.13 -19.23 -14.51
CA ASP A 270 -1.07 -19.62 -13.45
C ASP A 270 -2.43 -18.93 -13.64
N GLN A 271 -2.44 -17.66 -14.05
CA GLN A 271 -3.65 -16.89 -14.30
C GLN A 271 -4.43 -17.47 -15.49
N GLU A 272 -3.78 -17.78 -16.61
CA GLU A 272 -4.38 -18.45 -17.77
C GLU A 272 -4.95 -19.82 -17.39
N ALA A 273 -4.22 -20.59 -16.58
CA ALA A 273 -4.70 -21.87 -16.08
C ALA A 273 -5.93 -21.72 -15.15
N ALA A 274 -6.04 -20.61 -14.42
CA ALA A 274 -7.24 -20.30 -13.64
C ALA A 274 -8.41 -19.88 -14.53
N VAL A 275 -8.17 -19.04 -15.55
CA VAL A 275 -9.18 -18.63 -16.56
C VAL A 275 -9.75 -19.86 -17.27
N LYS A 276 -8.90 -20.77 -17.75
CA LYS A 276 -9.34 -22.02 -18.38
C LYS A 276 -10.24 -22.84 -17.46
N ARG A 277 -9.91 -22.94 -16.16
CA ARG A 277 -10.76 -23.63 -15.17
C ARG A 277 -12.11 -22.93 -14.98
N MET A 278 -12.13 -21.59 -15.01
CA MET A 278 -13.38 -20.82 -14.94
C MET A 278 -14.26 -21.07 -16.16
N ASP A 279 -13.67 -21.14 -17.36
CA ASP A 279 -14.39 -21.46 -18.60
C ASP A 279 -14.93 -22.89 -18.61
N ASP A 280 -14.11 -23.87 -18.21
CA ASP A 280 -14.53 -25.28 -18.05
C ASP A 280 -15.68 -25.41 -17.04
N TYR A 281 -15.58 -24.68 -15.92
CA TYR A 281 -16.63 -24.65 -14.90
C TYR A 281 -17.92 -24.04 -15.44
N ARG A 282 -17.85 -22.91 -16.16
CA ARG A 282 -19.00 -22.29 -16.83
C ARG A 282 -19.67 -23.26 -17.80
N GLY A 283 -18.88 -23.94 -18.66
CA GLY A 283 -19.40 -24.92 -19.62
C GLY A 283 -20.08 -26.11 -18.95
N LYS A 284 -19.54 -26.59 -17.83
CA LYS A 284 -20.15 -27.67 -17.02
C LYS A 284 -21.48 -27.23 -16.40
N VAL A 285 -21.51 -26.04 -15.79
CA VAL A 285 -22.68 -25.50 -15.09
C VAL A 285 -23.81 -25.13 -16.04
N ALA A 286 -23.50 -24.58 -17.22
CA ALA A 286 -24.49 -24.16 -18.22
C ALA A 286 -25.46 -25.28 -18.63
N ARG A 287 -25.01 -26.55 -18.57
CA ARG A 287 -25.85 -27.73 -18.85
C ARG A 287 -26.97 -27.93 -17.83
N TYR A 288 -26.77 -27.47 -16.59
CA TYR A 288 -27.74 -27.60 -15.50
C TYR A 288 -28.59 -26.34 -15.33
N LEU A 289 -28.05 -25.16 -15.66
CA LEU A 289 -28.76 -23.87 -15.59
C LEU A 289 -29.36 -23.49 -16.95
N SER A 290 -30.15 -24.38 -17.56
CA SER A 290 -30.64 -24.23 -18.94
C SER A 290 -31.52 -23.00 -19.19
N ALA A 291 -32.12 -22.42 -18.15
CA ALA A 291 -32.88 -21.17 -18.21
C ALA A 291 -32.01 -19.91 -18.32
N TYR A 292 -30.69 -20.04 -18.17
CA TYR A 292 -29.73 -18.95 -18.17
C TYR A 292 -28.73 -19.11 -19.32
N THR A 293 -28.23 -17.99 -19.80
CA THR A 293 -27.00 -17.88 -20.58
C THR A 293 -25.93 -17.31 -19.65
N ILE A 294 -24.81 -17.99 -19.50
CA ILE A 294 -23.67 -17.48 -18.72
C ILE A 294 -22.68 -16.88 -19.71
N ASP A 295 -22.40 -15.58 -19.59
CA ASP A 295 -21.47 -14.90 -20.49
C ASP A 295 -19.99 -15.18 -20.16
N GLU A 296 -19.09 -14.64 -20.98
CA GLU A 296 -17.65 -14.80 -20.81
C GLU A 296 -17.12 -14.18 -19.51
N LYS A 297 -17.75 -13.10 -19.03
CA LYS A 297 -17.44 -12.44 -17.75
C LYS A 297 -18.08 -13.14 -16.54
N GLY A 298 -18.80 -14.23 -16.76
CA GLY A 298 -19.41 -15.06 -15.73
C GLY A 298 -20.78 -14.60 -15.24
N PHE A 299 -21.44 -13.65 -15.92
CA PHE A 299 -22.79 -13.21 -15.55
C PHE A 299 -23.84 -14.26 -15.96
N PRO A 300 -24.65 -14.77 -15.01
CA PRO A 300 -25.76 -15.65 -15.30
C PRO A 300 -27.00 -14.83 -15.70
N ILE A 301 -27.24 -14.69 -16.99
CA ILE A 301 -28.34 -13.87 -17.54
C ILE A 301 -29.51 -14.78 -17.90
N PRO A 302 -30.73 -14.58 -17.37
CA PRO A 302 -31.89 -15.35 -17.77
C PRO A 302 -32.13 -15.22 -19.29
N LYS A 303 -32.40 -16.33 -19.98
CA LYS A 303 -32.60 -16.33 -21.45
C LYS A 303 -33.72 -15.39 -21.90
N LYS A 304 -34.77 -15.23 -21.08
CA LYS A 304 -35.86 -14.28 -21.33
C LYS A 304 -35.41 -12.80 -21.34
N GLU A 305 -34.28 -12.50 -20.71
CA GLU A 305 -33.67 -11.16 -20.66
C GLU A 305 -32.52 -11.03 -21.67
N ALA A 306 -32.29 -12.02 -22.54
CA ALA A 306 -31.19 -11.96 -23.52
C ALA A 306 -31.38 -10.82 -24.55
N SER A 307 -32.63 -10.56 -24.97
CA SER A 307 -32.96 -9.43 -25.84
C SER A 307 -32.68 -8.11 -25.14
N LEU A 308 -32.94 -8.00 -23.82
CA LEU A 308 -32.67 -6.80 -23.03
C LEU A 308 -31.18 -6.41 -23.11
N MET A 309 -30.29 -7.39 -23.07
CA MET A 309 -28.84 -7.15 -23.18
C MET A 309 -28.42 -6.69 -24.58
N SER A 310 -29.06 -7.22 -25.63
CA SER A 310 -28.81 -6.79 -27.01
C SER A 310 -29.34 -5.38 -27.26
N ASP A 311 -30.57 -5.12 -26.81
CA ASP A 311 -31.24 -3.83 -26.88
C ASP A 311 -30.48 -2.76 -26.09
N PHE A 312 -29.98 -3.12 -24.91
CA PHE A 312 -29.18 -2.21 -24.09
C PHE A 312 -27.92 -1.73 -24.82
N LYS A 313 -27.23 -2.58 -25.59
CA LYS A 313 -26.07 -2.14 -26.39
C LYS A 313 -26.43 -1.07 -27.42
N GLN A 314 -27.68 -1.02 -27.87
CA GLN A 314 -28.18 -0.04 -28.83
C GLN A 314 -28.59 1.28 -28.16
N TYR A 315 -29.08 1.24 -26.91
CA TYR A 315 -29.59 2.41 -26.20
C TYR A 315 -28.58 3.05 -25.24
N GLY A 316 -27.75 2.24 -24.59
CA GLY A 316 -26.65 2.68 -23.76
C GLY A 316 -25.37 2.55 -24.55
N SER A 317 -24.81 3.66 -25.03
CA SER A 317 -23.37 3.67 -25.32
C SER A 317 -22.68 3.39 -23.97
N ALA A 318 -22.28 2.14 -23.76
CA ALA A 318 -21.59 1.68 -22.56
C ALA A 318 -20.29 2.48 -22.44
N TYR A 319 -20.35 3.60 -21.73
CA TYR A 319 -19.20 4.42 -21.47
C TYR A 319 -18.46 3.78 -20.30
N VAL A 320 -17.22 3.37 -20.54
CA VAL A 320 -16.31 2.98 -19.46
C VAL A 320 -15.81 4.30 -18.86
N TYR A 321 -15.97 4.49 -17.54
CA TYR A 321 -15.26 5.57 -16.86
C TYR A 321 -13.77 5.33 -17.07
N THR A 322 -13.12 6.15 -17.92
CA THR A 322 -11.68 6.07 -18.16
C THR A 322 -10.85 6.40 -16.92
N SER A 323 -11.44 7.06 -15.92
CA SER A 323 -10.77 7.42 -14.67
C SER A 323 -10.71 6.30 -13.64
N ASP A 324 -11.64 5.35 -13.68
CA ASP A 324 -11.81 4.34 -12.62
C ASP A 324 -11.56 2.96 -13.21
N THR A 325 -10.33 2.44 -13.06
CA THR A 325 -10.04 1.03 -13.38
C THR A 325 -10.74 0.15 -12.35
N PHE A 326 -11.88 -0.44 -12.71
CA PHE A 326 -12.56 -1.45 -11.89
C PHE A 326 -12.94 -2.67 -12.74
N VAL A 327 -13.00 -3.83 -12.08
CA VAL A 327 -13.55 -5.05 -12.68
C VAL A 327 -15.05 -4.99 -12.53
N GLU A 328 -15.78 -5.02 -13.64
CA GLU A 328 -17.25 -5.03 -13.65
C GLU A 328 -17.77 -6.24 -12.87
N GLN A 329 -18.56 -5.96 -11.84
CA GLN A 329 -19.08 -6.98 -10.93
C GLN A 329 -20.62 -7.11 -10.98
N ALA A 330 -21.27 -6.12 -11.60
CA ALA A 330 -22.71 -6.10 -11.84
C ALA A 330 -22.99 -5.51 -13.22
N VAL A 331 -23.83 -6.19 -14.00
CA VAL A 331 -24.47 -5.60 -15.16
C VAL A 331 -25.71 -4.87 -14.66
N PHE A 332 -25.77 -3.56 -14.90
CA PHE A 332 -26.87 -2.70 -14.51
C PHE A 332 -27.55 -2.18 -15.77
N VAL A 333 -28.78 -2.61 -16.05
CA VAL A 333 -29.46 -2.30 -17.32
C VAL A 333 -30.91 -1.86 -17.09
N PRO A 334 -31.40 -0.84 -17.80
CA PRO A 334 -32.80 -0.42 -17.70
C PRO A 334 -33.70 -1.51 -18.30
N ALA A 335 -34.81 -1.84 -17.65
CA ALA A 335 -35.77 -2.86 -18.10
C ALA A 335 -36.50 -2.48 -19.41
N LYS A 336 -36.47 -1.20 -19.79
CA LYS A 336 -36.93 -0.65 -21.06
C LYS A 336 -36.17 0.64 -21.36
N ASN A 337 -36.11 1.06 -22.62
CA ASN A 337 -35.55 2.37 -22.95
C ASN A 337 -36.31 3.47 -22.18
N PRO A 338 -35.65 4.25 -21.29
CA PRO A 338 -36.32 5.29 -20.52
C PRO A 338 -36.69 6.52 -21.36
N GLY A 339 -36.25 6.59 -22.62
CA GLY A 339 -36.36 7.80 -23.43
C GLY A 339 -35.41 8.89 -22.93
N ALA A 340 -35.73 10.14 -23.25
CA ALA A 340 -34.96 11.29 -22.75
C ALA A 340 -35.35 11.63 -21.30
N ILE A 341 -34.34 11.72 -20.43
CA ILE A 341 -34.52 12.08 -19.03
C ILE A 341 -34.63 13.60 -18.91
N ARG A 342 -35.73 14.09 -18.35
CA ARG A 342 -35.96 15.53 -18.13
C ARG A 342 -35.29 15.97 -16.83
N VAL A 343 -34.27 16.81 -16.94
CA VAL A 343 -33.43 17.23 -15.79
C VAL A 343 -34.19 18.15 -14.83
N ASN A 344 -35.23 18.87 -15.28
CA ASN A 344 -36.01 19.81 -14.46
C ASN A 344 -37.45 19.33 -14.18
N SER A 345 -37.65 18.04 -13.95
CA SER A 345 -38.97 17.45 -13.69
C SER A 345 -39.00 16.64 -12.39
N MET A 346 -40.19 16.22 -11.96
CA MET A 346 -40.43 15.35 -10.79
C MET A 346 -39.72 13.97 -10.83
N GLY A 347 -38.85 13.74 -11.81
CA GLY A 347 -38.09 12.51 -12.03
C GLY A 347 -38.94 11.41 -12.64
N THR A 348 -38.53 10.88 -13.79
CA THR A 348 -39.15 9.68 -14.35
C THR A 348 -38.60 8.45 -13.63
N PRO A 349 -39.45 7.57 -13.06
CA PRO A 349 -38.97 6.33 -12.46
C PRO A 349 -38.44 5.38 -13.54
N ILE A 350 -37.18 4.98 -13.39
CA ILE A 350 -36.51 4.03 -14.28
C ILE A 350 -36.37 2.71 -13.54
N LYS A 351 -36.94 1.65 -14.11
CA LYS A 351 -36.77 0.29 -13.61
C LYS A 351 -35.48 -0.29 -14.19
N PHE A 352 -34.61 -0.80 -13.35
CA PHE A 352 -33.37 -1.47 -13.70
C PHE A 352 -33.42 -2.93 -13.30
N ARG A 353 -32.82 -3.78 -14.15
CA ARG A 353 -32.41 -5.14 -13.84
C ARG A 353 -30.92 -5.14 -13.51
N ILE A 354 -30.54 -5.95 -12.53
CA ILE A 354 -29.17 -6.09 -12.07
C ILE A 354 -28.79 -7.56 -12.12
N PHE A 355 -27.67 -7.88 -12.79
CA PHE A 355 -27.12 -9.23 -12.86
C PHE A 355 -25.71 -9.23 -12.26
N PHE A 356 -25.46 -10.07 -11.27
CA PHE A 356 -24.15 -10.14 -10.60
C PHE A 356 -23.34 -11.36 -11.08
N ASN A 357 -22.03 -11.18 -11.25
CA ASN A 357 -21.09 -12.28 -11.54
C ASN A 357 -20.37 -12.81 -10.28
N HIS A 358 -20.83 -12.40 -9.09
CA HIS A 358 -20.29 -12.85 -7.82
C HIS A 358 -21.37 -12.86 -6.73
N PRO A 359 -21.18 -13.64 -5.65
CA PRO A 359 -22.08 -13.62 -4.50
C PRO A 359 -22.09 -12.25 -3.84
N GLN A 360 -23.28 -11.75 -3.52
CA GLN A 360 -23.45 -10.49 -2.82
C GLN A 360 -23.50 -10.73 -1.30
N PRO A 361 -22.70 -10.02 -0.49
CA PRO A 361 -22.83 -10.05 0.96
C PRO A 361 -24.23 -9.58 1.39
N ALA A 362 -24.76 -10.21 2.43
CA ALA A 362 -25.98 -9.74 3.08
C ALA A 362 -25.78 -8.33 3.65
N GLY A 363 -26.80 -7.48 3.54
CA GLY A 363 -26.78 -6.13 4.12
C GLY A 363 -25.82 -5.13 3.47
N ARG A 364 -25.32 -5.39 2.26
CA ARG A 364 -24.47 -4.42 1.54
C ARG A 364 -25.27 -3.15 1.19
N ASP A 365 -24.70 -1.99 1.51
CA ASP A 365 -25.24 -0.68 1.16
C ASP A 365 -24.94 -0.34 -0.31
N TYR A 366 -25.93 -0.60 -1.17
CA TYR A 366 -25.89 -0.21 -2.56
C TYR A 366 -26.36 1.21 -2.77
N GLY A 367 -25.94 1.79 -3.88
CA GLY A 367 -26.45 3.06 -4.35
C GLY A 367 -26.40 3.19 -5.86
N VAL A 368 -26.88 4.32 -6.35
CA VAL A 368 -26.76 4.72 -7.73
C VAL A 368 -26.04 6.05 -7.78
N ARG A 369 -24.92 6.09 -8.50
CA ARG A 369 -24.28 7.36 -8.86
C ARG A 369 -24.93 7.87 -10.13
N VAL A 370 -25.39 9.11 -10.09
CA VAL A 370 -25.84 9.88 -11.25
C VAL A 370 -24.80 10.94 -11.56
N SER A 371 -24.47 11.14 -12.82
CA SER A 371 -23.54 12.16 -13.28
C SER A 371 -24.07 12.82 -14.55
N ILE A 372 -24.01 14.15 -14.60
CA ILE A 372 -24.46 14.95 -15.73
C ILE A 372 -23.33 15.89 -16.11
N ASN A 373 -22.98 15.90 -17.39
CA ASN A 373 -22.06 16.88 -17.93
C ASN A 373 -22.81 18.19 -18.17
N GLY A 374 -22.29 19.27 -17.60
CA GLY A 374 -22.70 20.63 -17.91
C GLY A 374 -21.70 21.29 -18.86
N THR A 375 -22.16 22.36 -19.51
CA THR A 375 -21.37 23.10 -20.50
C THR A 375 -20.12 23.74 -19.89
N GLU A 376 -20.16 24.08 -18.60
CA GLU A 376 -19.03 24.65 -17.86
C GLU A 376 -18.36 23.64 -16.92
N TYR A 377 -19.15 22.76 -16.27
CA TYR A 377 -18.65 21.79 -15.29
C TYR A 377 -19.56 20.56 -15.20
N SER A 378 -19.00 19.41 -14.84
CA SER A 378 -19.78 18.19 -14.56
C SER A 378 -20.24 18.12 -13.10
N LYS A 379 -21.40 17.50 -12.88
CA LYS A 379 -22.03 17.34 -11.57
C LYS A 379 -22.35 15.86 -11.32
N SER A 380 -22.08 15.37 -10.12
CA SER A 380 -22.36 13.98 -9.74
C SER A 380 -22.93 13.87 -8.33
N GLN A 381 -23.91 13.00 -8.14
CA GLN A 381 -24.52 12.71 -6.85
C GLN A 381 -24.67 11.19 -6.67
N VAL A 382 -24.43 10.71 -5.45
CA VAL A 382 -24.69 9.32 -5.08
C VAL A 382 -26.01 9.26 -4.30
N PHE A 383 -26.89 8.36 -4.73
CA PHE A 383 -28.17 8.07 -4.09
C PHE A 383 -28.08 6.70 -3.43
N THR A 384 -28.15 6.66 -2.11
CA THR A 384 -28.23 5.40 -1.34
C THR A 384 -29.69 5.03 -1.11
N PHE A 385 -29.97 3.74 -1.04
CA PHE A 385 -31.33 3.23 -0.80
C PHE A 385 -31.52 2.91 0.67
N THR A 386 -32.64 3.34 1.24
CA THR A 386 -33.02 3.02 2.63
C THR A 386 -33.33 1.53 2.78
N ASP A 387 -33.95 0.94 1.76
CA ASP A 387 -34.20 -0.51 1.68
C ASP A 387 -33.05 -1.20 0.92
N PRO A 388 -32.46 -2.28 1.48
CA PRO A 388 -31.43 -3.03 0.80
C PRO A 388 -31.93 -3.63 -0.52
N ILE A 389 -31.08 -3.58 -1.56
CA ILE A 389 -31.35 -4.28 -2.81
C ILE A 389 -31.40 -5.79 -2.53
N LYS A 390 -32.58 -6.39 -2.72
CA LYS A 390 -32.79 -7.83 -2.54
C LYS A 390 -32.23 -8.59 -3.74
N VAL A 391 -31.19 -9.38 -3.51
CA VAL A 391 -30.55 -10.20 -4.52
C VAL A 391 -31.02 -11.64 -4.40
N THR A 392 -31.57 -12.19 -5.47
CA THR A 392 -32.09 -13.55 -5.55
C THR A 392 -31.55 -14.23 -6.80
N ASN A 393 -30.90 -15.39 -6.67
CA ASN A 393 -30.29 -16.12 -7.79
C ASN A 393 -29.35 -15.22 -8.61
N GLY A 394 -28.52 -14.41 -7.95
CA GLY A 394 -27.63 -13.46 -8.63
C GLY A 394 -28.30 -12.28 -9.35
N ASN A 395 -29.60 -12.08 -9.18
CA ASN A 395 -30.36 -11.02 -9.85
C ASN A 395 -31.01 -10.07 -8.83
N ALA A 396 -31.20 -8.81 -9.22
CA ALA A 396 -32.02 -7.88 -8.46
C ALA A 396 -32.78 -6.92 -9.38
N ASP A 397 -33.86 -6.35 -8.82
CA ASP A 397 -34.65 -5.30 -9.45
C ASP A 397 -34.55 -4.03 -8.64
N LEU A 398 -34.41 -2.91 -9.33
CA LEU A 398 -34.32 -1.60 -8.71
C LEU A 398 -35.18 -0.60 -9.47
N THR A 399 -36.05 0.12 -8.77
CA THR A 399 -36.68 1.32 -9.35
C THR A 399 -35.93 2.53 -8.83
N PHE A 400 -35.34 3.30 -9.75
CA PHE A 400 -34.59 4.51 -9.44
C PHE A 400 -35.32 5.74 -9.98
N GLN A 401 -35.49 6.75 -9.14
CA GLN A 401 -36.07 8.04 -9.50
C GLN A 401 -35.18 9.16 -8.96
N CYS A 402 -34.82 10.10 -9.81
CA CYS A 402 -34.02 11.27 -9.44
C CYS A 402 -34.75 12.53 -9.89
N GLN A 403 -34.97 13.47 -8.95
CA GLN A 403 -35.61 14.76 -9.21
C GLN A 403 -34.59 15.87 -9.54
N PHE A 404 -33.30 15.54 -9.58
CA PHE A 404 -32.19 16.45 -9.92
C PHE A 404 -32.12 17.78 -9.14
N SER A 405 -32.84 17.91 -8.02
CA SER A 405 -32.87 19.10 -7.15
C SER A 405 -31.53 19.46 -6.49
N TRP A 406 -30.52 18.62 -6.65
CA TRP A 406 -29.14 18.84 -6.20
C TRP A 406 -28.31 19.61 -7.23
N LEU A 407 -28.82 19.81 -8.44
CA LEU A 407 -28.21 20.68 -9.44
C LEU A 407 -28.49 22.14 -9.10
N PRO A 408 -27.49 23.03 -9.24
CA PRO A 408 -27.71 24.48 -9.19
C PRO A 408 -28.71 24.98 -10.24
N ASP A 409 -29.41 26.07 -9.95
CA ASP A 409 -30.38 26.68 -10.87
C ASP A 409 -29.73 27.19 -12.18
N ASP A 410 -28.44 27.53 -12.14
CA ASP A 410 -27.63 27.97 -13.29
C ASP A 410 -26.98 26.82 -14.07
N PHE A 411 -27.22 25.56 -13.67
CA PHE A 411 -26.63 24.41 -14.35
C PHE A 411 -27.26 24.19 -15.73
N VAL A 412 -26.45 24.29 -16.78
CA VAL A 412 -26.87 24.02 -18.16
C VAL A 412 -26.33 22.66 -18.61
N PRO A 413 -27.19 21.62 -18.77
CA PRO A 413 -26.75 20.31 -19.25
C PRO A 413 -26.23 20.39 -20.68
N GLY A 414 -25.10 19.74 -20.94
CA GLY A 414 -24.47 19.68 -22.26
C GLY A 414 -22.99 19.36 -22.17
N ASP A 415 -22.51 18.50 -23.06
CA ASP A 415 -21.09 18.27 -23.25
C ASP A 415 -20.44 19.50 -23.91
N PRO A 416 -19.35 20.06 -23.37
CA PRO A 416 -18.76 21.32 -23.88
C PRO A 416 -18.29 21.23 -25.34
N GLU A 417 -17.85 20.05 -25.79
CA GLU A 417 -17.28 19.85 -27.12
C GLU A 417 -18.36 19.52 -28.16
N THR A 418 -19.35 18.71 -27.77
CA THR A 418 -20.34 18.16 -28.72
C THR A 418 -21.73 18.77 -28.58
N GLY A 419 -21.98 19.55 -27.51
CA GLY A 419 -23.30 20.08 -27.15
C GLY A 419 -24.32 19.01 -26.74
N ARG A 420 -23.92 17.72 -26.71
CA ARG A 420 -24.82 16.60 -26.44
C ARG A 420 -25.11 16.49 -24.95
N LYS A 421 -26.38 16.31 -24.61
CA LYS A 421 -26.85 16.27 -23.24
C LYS A 421 -27.02 14.82 -22.78
N TYR A 422 -26.29 14.43 -21.74
CA TYR A 422 -26.31 13.05 -21.24
C TYR A 422 -26.43 12.97 -19.72
N VAL A 423 -27.28 12.06 -19.25
CA VAL A 423 -27.29 11.58 -17.87
C VAL A 423 -26.60 10.22 -17.84
N SER A 424 -25.58 10.10 -17.00
CA SER A 424 -24.84 8.89 -16.75
C SER A 424 -25.25 8.29 -15.42
N VAL A 425 -25.53 6.99 -15.39
CA VAL A 425 -26.01 6.27 -14.20
C VAL A 425 -25.18 5.01 -14.02
N SER A 426 -24.69 4.75 -12.81
CA SER A 426 -23.93 3.53 -12.49
C SER A 426 -24.25 3.01 -11.10
N LEU A 427 -24.27 1.69 -10.95
CA LEU A 427 -24.41 0.99 -9.68
C LEU A 427 -23.06 0.91 -8.96
N GLY A 428 -23.09 0.99 -7.63
CA GLY A 428 -21.95 0.74 -6.78
C GLY A 428 -22.36 0.48 -5.34
N TYR A 429 -21.39 0.54 -4.44
CA TYR A 429 -21.58 0.32 -3.02
C TYR A 429 -20.64 1.18 -2.18
N LYS A 430 -21.01 1.37 -0.91
CA LYS A 430 -20.16 2.03 0.09
C LYS A 430 -19.57 0.97 1.04
N PRO A 431 -18.26 0.70 1.01
CA PRO A 431 -17.62 -0.17 1.99
C PRO A 431 -17.60 0.50 3.37
N GLU A 432 -17.64 -0.28 4.46
CA GLU A 432 -17.67 0.22 5.85
C GLU A 432 -16.57 1.23 6.20
N ASN A 433 -15.43 1.22 5.48
CA ASN A 433 -14.27 2.08 5.75
C ASN A 433 -13.69 2.74 4.48
N ALA A 434 -14.50 2.94 3.43
CA ALA A 434 -14.01 3.56 2.19
C ALA A 434 -15.07 4.44 1.50
N GLY A 435 -14.61 5.24 0.54
CA GLY A 435 -15.49 5.98 -0.37
C GLY A 435 -16.28 5.06 -1.29
N TRP A 436 -17.20 5.68 -2.05
CA TRP A 436 -18.01 5.01 -3.07
C TRP A 436 -17.18 4.17 -4.04
N LYS A 437 -17.57 2.92 -4.28
CA LYS A 437 -16.93 2.02 -5.25
C LYS A 437 -17.89 1.66 -6.38
N PRO A 438 -17.56 1.95 -7.65
CA PRO A 438 -18.36 1.51 -8.79
C PRO A 438 -18.32 -0.02 -8.92
N MET A 439 -19.44 -0.60 -9.35
CA MET A 439 -19.57 -2.04 -9.62
C MET A 439 -20.04 -2.34 -11.05
N SER A 440 -20.74 -1.41 -11.69
CA SER A 440 -21.22 -1.56 -13.05
C SER A 440 -20.59 -0.53 -13.97
N ASN A 441 -20.55 -0.86 -15.26
CA ASN A 441 -20.37 0.16 -16.29
C ASN A 441 -21.52 1.18 -16.27
N VAL A 442 -21.31 2.29 -16.98
CA VAL A 442 -22.25 3.41 -17.01
C VAL A 442 -23.35 3.17 -18.02
N CYS A 443 -24.59 3.34 -17.57
CA CYS A 443 -25.75 3.56 -18.43
C CYS A 443 -25.81 5.04 -18.80
N ARG A 444 -25.73 5.36 -20.10
CA ARG A 444 -25.90 6.73 -20.60
C ARG A 444 -27.28 6.90 -21.21
N PHE A 445 -27.98 7.96 -20.84
CA PHE A 445 -29.27 8.35 -21.37
C PHE A 445 -29.22 9.78 -21.90
N THR A 446 -29.98 10.07 -22.95
CA THR A 446 -30.14 11.46 -23.43
C THR A 446 -30.84 12.29 -22.35
N ALA A 447 -30.33 13.49 -22.09
CA ALA A 447 -30.95 14.45 -21.18
C ALA A 447 -31.68 15.54 -21.98
N ASN A 448 -32.90 15.90 -21.57
CA ASN A 448 -33.68 16.97 -22.18
C ASN A 448 -33.91 18.11 -21.19
#